data_AF-A0AA43JPJ7-F1
#
_entry.id   AF-A0AA43JPJ7-F1
#
_cell.length_a   1.000
_cell.length_b   1.000
_cell.length_c   1.000
_cell.angle_alpha   90.00
_cell.angle_beta   90.00
_cell.angle_gamma   90.00
#
_symmetry.space_group_name_H-M   'P 1'
#
loop_
_entity.id
_entity.type
_entity.pdbx_description
1 polymer ?
#
loop_
_entity_poly.entity_id
_entity_poly.type
_entity_poly.pdbx_seq_one_letter_code
_entity_poly.pdbx_strand_id
1 'polypeptide(L)'
;MVDVLVVGAHPDDIEMGFGASVAMLTQKGHEVAFLDLTNGEPTPFGDPETRKSEATKATEILGACQRITLDLPNRELMDTVEARHKVAQVYRMLKPKLLFIQKGADAHPDHMAGSQVATKARFDAKLTRTNMHGEPFYPSRVFGYLSSHLKIHVKPAFILDVSETFPKKLEAVLTYKSQFAAANREEIILKHLEEVGAYYGRLIGADYGEPVFCDEEIGLSDIRDLRF
;
A
#
# COMPACT_ATOMS: atom_id res chain seq x y z
N MET A 1 -5.50 1.17 17.95
CA MET A 1 -6.45 1.19 16.83
C MET A 1 -5.87 2.12 15.79
N VAL A 2 -6.13 1.93 14.51
CA VAL A 2 -5.71 2.87 13.45
C VAL A 2 -6.89 3.16 12.54
N ASP A 3 -6.89 4.30 11.86
CA ASP A 3 -7.94 4.60 10.88
C ASP A 3 -7.71 3.82 9.58
N VAL A 4 -6.45 3.75 9.14
CA VAL A 4 -6.06 3.19 7.85
C VAL A 4 -4.90 2.21 8.01
N LEU A 5 -5.02 1.05 7.37
CA LEU A 5 -3.90 0.12 7.19
C LEU A 5 -3.63 -0.05 5.69
N VAL A 6 -2.39 0.21 5.28
CA VAL A 6 -1.94 0.01 3.90
C VAL A 6 -1.06 -1.25 3.85
N VAL A 7 -1.36 -2.16 2.92
CA VAL A 7 -0.73 -3.47 2.83
C VAL A 7 -0.01 -3.62 1.49
N GLY A 8 1.30 -3.90 1.55
CA GLY A 8 2.15 -4.20 0.39
C GLY A 8 2.79 -5.58 0.51
N ALA A 9 3.14 -6.20 -0.62
CA ALA A 9 3.88 -7.46 -0.61
C ALA A 9 5.30 -7.28 -0.05
N HIS A 10 5.96 -6.19 -0.43
CA HIS A 10 7.32 -5.86 -0.02
C HIS A 10 7.40 -4.41 0.49
N PRO A 11 8.39 -4.06 1.33
CA PRO A 11 8.68 -2.67 1.64
C PRO A 11 9.05 -1.94 0.34
N ASP A 12 8.57 -0.72 0.09
CA ASP A 12 8.62 0.08 -1.17
C ASP A 12 7.35 0.04 -2.03
N ASP A 13 6.57 -1.04 -1.98
CA ASP A 13 5.34 -1.16 -2.78
C ASP A 13 4.29 -0.12 -2.40
N ILE A 14 4.18 0.16 -1.10
CA ILE A 14 3.25 1.15 -0.55
C ILE A 14 3.67 2.54 -1.00
N GLU A 15 4.96 2.85 -0.87
CA GLU A 15 5.55 4.13 -1.23
C GLU A 15 5.35 4.42 -2.72
N MET A 16 5.64 3.45 -3.59
CA MET A 16 5.50 3.61 -5.04
C MET A 16 4.03 3.72 -5.48
N GLY A 17 3.14 2.93 -4.91
CA GLY A 17 1.75 2.85 -5.37
C GLY A 17 0.78 3.84 -4.69
N PHE A 18 1.05 4.22 -3.44
CA PHE A 18 0.11 4.97 -2.61
C PHE A 18 0.77 5.94 -1.62
N GLY A 19 2.08 6.21 -1.76
CA GLY A 19 2.84 7.00 -0.80
C GLY A 19 2.34 8.43 -0.65
N ALA A 20 1.91 9.07 -1.75
CA ALA A 20 1.45 10.46 -1.70
C ALA A 20 0.10 10.57 -0.97
N SER A 21 -0.78 9.58 -1.17
CA SER A 21 -2.05 9.46 -0.47
C SER A 21 -1.84 9.16 1.01
N VAL A 22 -0.86 8.34 1.38
CA VAL A 22 -0.50 8.16 2.80
C VAL A 22 -0.09 9.49 3.42
N ALA A 23 0.84 10.21 2.80
CA ALA A 23 1.28 11.51 3.30
C ALA A 23 0.13 12.52 3.42
N MET A 24 -0.83 12.49 2.48
CA MET A 24 -2.05 13.31 2.55
C MET A 24 -2.92 12.91 3.76
N LEU A 25 -3.14 11.60 3.96
CA LEU A 25 -3.96 11.09 5.06
C LEU A 25 -3.35 11.43 6.42
N THR A 26 -2.04 11.25 6.59
CA THR A 26 -1.33 11.58 7.84
C THR A 26 -1.32 13.08 8.09
N GLN A 27 -1.11 13.92 7.06
CA GLN A 27 -1.23 15.38 7.17
C GLN A 27 -2.63 15.84 7.59
N LYS A 28 -3.68 15.11 7.18
CA LYS A 28 -5.07 15.34 7.59
C LYS A 28 -5.40 14.77 8.98
N GLY A 29 -4.42 14.22 9.69
CA GLY A 29 -4.56 13.73 11.07
C GLY A 29 -5.08 12.29 11.19
N HIS A 30 -5.13 11.53 10.11
CA HIS A 30 -5.49 10.11 10.18
C HIS A 30 -4.33 9.27 10.72
N GLU A 31 -4.63 8.33 11.60
CA GLU A 31 -3.65 7.33 12.03
C GLU A 31 -3.50 6.26 10.93
N VAL A 32 -2.38 6.30 10.21
CA VAL A 32 -2.05 5.36 9.14
C VAL A 32 -0.95 4.40 9.60
N ALA A 33 -1.13 3.11 9.35
CA ALA A 33 -0.13 2.08 9.58
C ALA A 33 0.18 1.29 8.30
N PHE A 34 1.37 0.70 8.24
CA PHE A 34 1.81 -0.15 7.15
C PHE A 34 1.90 -1.62 7.57
N LEU A 35 1.62 -2.51 6.63
CA LEU A 35 1.86 -3.94 6.73
C LEU A 35 2.57 -4.43 5.46
N ASP A 36 3.83 -4.82 5.58
CA ASP A 36 4.52 -5.55 4.52
C ASP A 36 4.36 -7.05 4.78
N LEU A 37 3.97 -7.80 3.75
CA LEU A 37 3.77 -9.24 3.87
C LEU A 37 5.08 -10.01 3.95
N THR A 38 6.13 -9.51 3.29
CA THR A 38 7.48 -10.07 3.31
C THR A 38 8.47 -8.95 3.65
N ASN A 39 9.73 -9.31 3.95
CA ASN A 39 10.79 -8.32 4.10
C ASN A 39 11.40 -7.86 2.76
N GLY A 40 10.96 -8.40 1.62
CA GLY A 40 11.47 -8.08 0.29
C GLY A 40 12.83 -8.69 -0.08
N GLU A 41 13.50 -9.42 0.83
CA GLU A 41 14.83 -10.00 0.60
C GLU A 41 14.75 -11.50 0.25
N PRO A 42 15.65 -12.04 -0.59
CA PRO A 42 16.86 -11.41 -1.11
C PRO A 42 16.62 -10.47 -2.31
N THR A 43 17.42 -9.42 -2.43
CA THR A 43 17.54 -8.56 -3.62
C THR A 43 18.99 -8.49 -4.12
N PRO A 44 19.27 -8.02 -5.35
CA PRO A 44 20.64 -7.96 -5.87
C PRO A 44 21.59 -7.06 -5.09
N PHE A 45 21.07 -6.05 -4.38
CA PHE A 45 21.84 -5.13 -3.57
C PHE A 45 21.10 -4.91 -2.25
N GLY A 46 21.84 -4.91 -1.13
CA GLY A 46 21.25 -4.78 0.20
C GLY A 46 21.19 -6.11 0.96
N ASP A 47 20.53 -6.06 2.10
CA ASP A 47 20.30 -7.17 3.03
C ASP A 47 19.07 -6.83 3.91
N PRO A 48 18.56 -7.79 4.73
CA PRO A 48 17.37 -7.56 5.53
C PRO A 48 17.45 -6.36 6.49
N GLU A 49 18.63 -6.07 7.05
CA GLU A 49 18.82 -4.95 7.99
C GLU A 49 18.81 -3.61 7.25
N THR A 50 19.48 -3.56 6.10
CA THR A 50 19.46 -2.40 5.19
C THR A 50 18.04 -2.12 4.74
N ARG A 51 17.34 -3.14 4.24
CA ARG A 51 15.95 -3.03 3.76
C ARG A 51 15.00 -2.53 4.84
N LYS A 52 15.15 -3.02 6.07
CA LYS A 52 14.40 -2.56 7.24
C LYS A 52 14.71 -1.11 7.61
N SER A 53 15.97 -0.70 7.56
CA SER A 53 16.40 0.68 7.84
C SER A 53 15.84 1.67 6.81
N GLU A 54 15.88 1.31 5.53
CA GLU A 54 15.28 2.10 4.45
C GLU A 54 13.77 2.20 4.61
N ALA A 55 13.09 1.08 4.88
CA ALA A 55 11.64 1.05 5.13
C ALA A 55 11.22 1.88 6.34
N THR A 56 12.04 1.92 7.39
CA THR A 56 11.79 2.74 8.59
C THR A 56 11.82 4.22 8.24
N LYS A 57 12.83 4.66 7.48
CA LYS A 57 12.94 6.06 7.03
C LYS A 57 11.78 6.48 6.12
N ALA A 58 11.41 5.63 5.17
CA ALA A 58 10.23 5.87 4.33
C ALA A 58 8.95 6.06 5.15
N THR A 59 8.77 5.23 6.18
CA THR A 59 7.62 5.31 7.11
C THR A 59 7.58 6.66 7.84
N GLU A 60 8.74 7.13 8.32
CA GLU A 60 8.88 8.42 9.00
C GLU A 60 8.56 9.60 8.06
N ILE A 61 9.08 9.58 6.83
CA ILE A 61 8.82 10.63 5.82
C ILE A 61 7.32 10.76 5.51
N LEU A 62 6.65 9.62 5.34
CA LEU A 62 5.22 9.57 5.05
C LEU A 62 4.35 9.85 6.29
N GLY A 63 4.94 9.85 7.49
CA GLY A 63 4.25 10.14 8.75
C GLY A 63 3.35 9.00 9.25
N ALA A 64 3.57 7.76 8.79
CA ALA A 64 2.83 6.61 9.30
C ALA A 64 3.27 6.28 10.73
N CYS A 65 2.30 5.90 11.58
CA CYS A 65 2.56 5.72 13.03
C CYS A 65 3.31 4.43 13.36
N GLN A 66 3.26 3.43 12.47
CA GLN A 66 3.91 2.14 12.65
C GLN A 66 3.99 1.38 11.31
N ARG A 67 5.01 0.52 11.20
CA ARG A 67 5.15 -0.46 10.11
C ARG A 67 5.37 -1.84 10.71
N ILE A 68 4.61 -2.81 10.23
CA ILE A 68 4.74 -4.22 10.61
C ILE A 68 5.19 -4.99 9.37
N THR A 69 6.24 -5.79 9.51
CA THR A 69 6.71 -6.69 8.46
C THR A 69 6.50 -8.12 8.94
N LEU A 70 5.74 -8.92 8.18
CA LEU A 70 5.55 -10.33 8.47
C LEU A 70 6.76 -11.16 8.01
N ASP A 71 6.85 -12.37 8.56
CA ASP A 71 7.87 -13.37 8.27
C ASP A 71 7.46 -14.29 7.10
N LEU A 72 6.66 -13.80 6.14
CA LEU A 72 6.34 -14.59 4.95
C LEU A 72 7.52 -14.55 3.96
N PRO A 73 7.78 -15.67 3.27
CA PRO A 73 8.94 -15.76 2.38
C PRO A 73 8.70 -14.94 1.10
N ASN A 74 9.64 -14.03 0.81
CA ASN A 74 9.71 -13.30 -0.44
C ASN A 74 9.97 -14.25 -1.63
N ARG A 75 9.36 -13.96 -2.79
CA ARG A 75 9.38 -14.76 -4.03
C ARG A 75 8.65 -16.11 -3.94
N GLU A 76 8.10 -16.43 -2.78
CA GLU A 76 7.37 -17.66 -2.49
C GLU A 76 6.01 -17.37 -1.84
N LEU A 77 5.56 -16.11 -1.92
CA LEU A 77 4.30 -15.70 -1.30
C LEU A 77 3.12 -16.42 -1.97
N MET A 78 2.31 -17.09 -1.16
CA MET A 78 1.18 -17.89 -1.60
C MET A 78 -0.04 -17.60 -0.75
N ASP A 79 -1.23 -17.73 -1.34
CA ASP A 79 -2.49 -17.66 -0.59
C ASP A 79 -2.77 -18.94 0.20
N THR A 80 -2.09 -19.07 1.34
CA THR A 80 -2.32 -20.15 2.30
C THR A 80 -3.18 -19.67 3.47
N VAL A 81 -3.82 -20.62 4.17
CA VAL A 81 -4.57 -20.32 5.41
C VAL A 81 -3.64 -19.71 6.46
N GLU A 82 -2.39 -20.19 6.54
CA GLU A 82 -1.40 -19.65 7.47
C GLU A 82 -1.09 -18.17 7.17
N ALA A 83 -0.80 -17.82 5.92
CA ALA A 83 -0.53 -16.45 5.52
C ALA A 83 -1.73 -15.53 5.82
N ARG A 84 -2.94 -15.99 5.48
CA ARG A 84 -4.18 -15.26 5.79
C ARG A 84 -4.38 -15.06 7.28
N HIS A 85 -4.11 -16.07 8.11
CA HIS A 85 -4.22 -15.96 9.56
C HIS A 85 -3.21 -14.97 10.14
N LYS A 86 -1.96 -14.97 9.67
CA LYS A 86 -0.95 -13.98 10.11
C LYS A 86 -1.42 -12.54 9.81
N VAL A 87 -1.94 -12.28 8.61
CA VAL A 87 -2.48 -10.97 8.23
C VAL A 87 -3.76 -10.63 9.04
N ALA A 88 -4.66 -11.59 9.20
CA ALA A 88 -5.89 -11.41 9.98
C ALA A 88 -5.60 -11.05 11.44
N GLN A 89 -4.54 -11.60 12.04
CA GLN A 89 -4.10 -11.23 13.39
C GLN A 89 -3.64 -9.78 13.47
N VAL A 90 -2.95 -9.26 12.45
CA VAL A 90 -2.63 -7.82 12.36
C VAL A 90 -3.91 -6.99 12.28
N TYR A 91 -4.91 -7.42 11.51
CA TYR A 91 -6.20 -6.72 11.44
C TYR A 91 -6.93 -6.70 12.79
N ARG A 92 -6.87 -7.80 13.58
CA ARG A 92 -7.45 -7.86 14.93
C ARG A 92 -6.72 -6.97 15.93
N MET A 93 -5.40 -6.89 15.82
CA MET A 93 -4.55 -6.06 16.66
C MET A 93 -4.77 -4.57 16.40
N LEU A 94 -4.72 -4.18 15.12
CA LEU A 94 -4.79 -2.77 14.73
C LEU A 94 -6.22 -2.24 14.59
N LYS A 95 -7.20 -3.12 14.39
CA LYS A 95 -8.61 -2.78 14.16
C LYS A 95 -8.81 -1.65 13.13
N PRO A 96 -8.19 -1.73 11.92
CA PRO A 96 -8.28 -0.66 10.93
C PRO A 96 -9.70 -0.51 10.38
N LYS A 97 -10.18 0.73 10.22
CA LYS A 97 -11.48 0.97 9.57
C LYS A 97 -11.39 0.73 8.06
N LEU A 98 -10.32 1.21 7.44
CA LEU A 98 -10.06 1.12 6.01
C LEU A 98 -8.80 0.31 5.74
N LEU A 99 -8.88 -0.61 4.78
CA LEU A 99 -7.71 -1.27 4.20
C LEU A 99 -7.41 -0.67 2.83
N PHE A 100 -6.14 -0.44 2.54
CA PHE A 100 -5.64 -0.22 1.19
C PHE A 100 -4.67 -1.36 0.85
N ILE A 101 -4.90 -2.06 -0.25
CA ILE A 101 -4.10 -3.22 -0.65
C ILE A 101 -3.64 -3.06 -2.09
N GLN A 102 -2.54 -3.72 -2.47
CA GLN A 102 -2.21 -3.85 -3.89
C GLN A 102 -3.37 -4.50 -4.64
N LYS A 103 -3.78 -3.92 -5.77
CA LYS A 103 -4.90 -4.44 -6.57
C LYS A 103 -4.67 -4.19 -8.06
N GLY A 104 -5.18 -5.11 -8.87
CA GLY A 104 -5.07 -5.07 -10.33
C GLY A 104 -4.22 -6.21 -10.86
N ALA A 105 -4.04 -6.26 -12.18
CA ALA A 105 -3.15 -7.21 -12.81
C ALA A 105 -1.69 -6.76 -12.63
N ASP A 106 -0.81 -7.72 -12.39
CA ASP A 106 0.62 -7.51 -12.26
C ASP A 106 1.39 -8.69 -12.86
N ALA A 107 2.62 -8.43 -13.31
CA ALA A 107 3.56 -9.47 -13.66
C ALA A 107 4.24 -10.07 -12.41
N HIS A 108 4.27 -9.34 -11.28
CA HIS A 108 4.90 -9.82 -10.06
C HIS A 108 3.99 -10.82 -9.31
N PRO A 109 4.39 -12.10 -9.17
CA PRO A 109 3.54 -13.12 -8.52
C PRO A 109 3.20 -12.78 -7.08
N ASP A 110 4.15 -12.28 -6.29
CA ASP A 110 3.91 -11.90 -4.89
C ASP A 110 2.91 -10.75 -4.76
N HIS A 111 2.83 -9.80 -5.71
CA HIS A 111 1.80 -8.76 -5.66
C HIS A 111 0.40 -9.38 -5.83
N MET A 112 0.28 -10.33 -6.76
CA MET A 112 -0.96 -11.06 -6.99
C MET A 112 -1.35 -11.93 -5.78
N ALA A 113 -0.41 -12.69 -5.23
CA ALA A 113 -0.64 -13.52 -4.05
C ALA A 113 -0.92 -12.68 -2.80
N GLY A 114 -0.17 -11.60 -2.59
CA GLY A 114 -0.34 -10.67 -1.49
C GLY A 114 -1.69 -9.97 -1.49
N SER A 115 -2.14 -9.54 -2.67
CA SER A 115 -3.51 -9.02 -2.86
C SER A 115 -4.58 -10.02 -2.43
N GLN A 116 -4.43 -11.29 -2.82
CA GLN A 116 -5.35 -12.37 -2.44
C GLN A 116 -5.33 -12.65 -0.94
N VAL A 117 -4.14 -12.75 -0.34
CA VAL A 117 -3.95 -12.97 1.10
C VAL A 117 -4.62 -11.83 1.87
N ALA A 118 -4.29 -10.57 1.57
CA ALA A 118 -4.83 -9.41 2.27
C ALA A 118 -6.36 -9.31 2.15
N THR A 119 -6.89 -9.53 0.94
CA THR A 119 -8.35 -9.51 0.70
C THR A 119 -9.07 -10.59 1.51
N LYS A 120 -8.59 -11.84 1.46
CA LYS A 120 -9.24 -12.98 2.12
C LYS A 120 -9.05 -12.96 3.64
N ALA A 121 -7.90 -12.47 4.12
CA ALA A 121 -7.62 -12.28 5.54
C ALA A 121 -8.64 -11.35 6.23
N ARG A 122 -9.24 -10.40 5.50
CA ARG A 122 -10.35 -9.58 6.03
C ARG A 122 -11.50 -10.44 6.54
N PHE A 123 -11.87 -11.48 5.79
CA PHE A 123 -12.93 -12.40 6.23
C PHE A 123 -12.45 -13.31 7.36
N ASP A 124 -11.21 -13.79 7.30
CA ASP A 124 -10.66 -14.66 8.34
C ASP A 124 -10.53 -13.92 9.69
N ALA A 125 -10.29 -12.61 9.66
CA ALA A 125 -10.20 -11.77 10.85
C ALA A 125 -11.47 -11.79 11.72
N LYS A 126 -12.66 -12.01 11.15
CA LYS A 126 -13.92 -12.13 11.92
C LYS A 126 -14.26 -13.55 12.38
N LEU A 127 -13.48 -14.56 11.99
CA LEU A 127 -13.76 -15.95 12.36
C LEU A 127 -13.61 -16.14 13.87
N THR A 128 -14.62 -16.75 14.48
CA THR A 128 -14.54 -17.23 15.87
C THR A 128 -14.02 -18.66 15.90
N ARG A 129 -13.60 -19.16 17.07
CA ARG A 129 -13.11 -20.54 17.27
C ARG A 129 -11.85 -20.86 16.44
N THR A 130 -10.93 -19.90 16.37
CA THR A 130 -9.61 -20.06 15.76
C THR A 130 -8.53 -19.86 16.83
N ASN A 131 -7.29 -20.25 16.52
CA ASN A 131 -6.13 -19.98 17.38
C ASN A 131 -5.49 -18.61 17.11
N MET A 132 -6.10 -17.76 16.27
CA MET A 132 -5.58 -16.43 15.96
C MET A 132 -5.67 -15.52 17.18
N HIS A 133 -4.57 -14.82 17.49
CA HIS A 133 -4.54 -13.84 18.58
C HIS A 133 -5.43 -12.61 18.30
N GLY A 134 -5.92 -12.00 19.38
CA GLY A 134 -6.79 -10.82 19.34
C GLY A 134 -8.27 -11.16 19.13
N GLU A 135 -9.12 -10.21 19.51
CA GLU A 135 -10.57 -10.33 19.33
C GLU A 135 -10.95 -10.33 17.85
N PRO A 136 -11.95 -11.13 17.43
CA PRO A 136 -12.47 -11.09 16.07
C PRO A 136 -12.82 -9.66 15.64
N PHE A 137 -12.40 -9.30 14.44
CA PHE A 137 -12.59 -7.96 13.89
C PHE A 137 -12.83 -8.05 12.38
N TYR A 138 -13.71 -7.19 11.86
CA TYR A 138 -13.99 -7.12 10.44
C TYR A 138 -13.75 -5.69 9.94
N PRO A 139 -12.64 -5.43 9.23
CA PRO A 139 -12.40 -4.15 8.59
C PRO A 139 -13.58 -3.72 7.71
N SER A 140 -14.01 -2.47 7.81
CA SER A 140 -15.27 -2.00 7.22
C SER A 140 -15.22 -1.93 5.70
N ARG A 141 -14.08 -1.54 5.12
CA ARG A 141 -13.90 -1.36 3.67
C ARG A 141 -12.50 -1.74 3.23
N VAL A 142 -12.40 -2.16 1.96
CA VAL A 142 -11.15 -2.44 1.26
C VAL A 142 -11.11 -1.63 -0.01
N PHE A 143 -10.03 -0.88 -0.16
CA PHE A 143 -9.67 -0.17 -1.36
C PHE A 143 -8.38 -0.76 -1.93
N GLY A 144 -8.19 -0.56 -3.23
CA GLY A 144 -7.00 -0.97 -3.96
C GLY A 144 -6.16 0.22 -4.36
N TYR A 145 -4.84 0.06 -4.37
CA TYR A 145 -3.90 0.93 -5.06
C TYR A 145 -3.11 0.12 -6.10
N LEU A 146 -2.50 0.80 -7.07
CA LEU A 146 -1.76 0.15 -8.15
C LEU A 146 -0.25 0.30 -7.96
N SER A 147 0.48 -0.81 -7.99
CA SER A 147 1.94 -0.88 -8.10
C SER A 147 2.28 -1.99 -9.10
N SER A 148 1.93 -1.77 -10.37
CA SER A 148 1.95 -2.81 -11.41
C SER A 148 3.18 -2.73 -12.30
N HIS A 149 3.74 -3.88 -12.64
CA HIS A 149 4.82 -4.02 -13.62
C HIS A 149 4.30 -4.12 -15.07
N LEU A 150 2.99 -4.02 -15.27
CA LEU A 150 2.36 -4.08 -16.59
C LEU A 150 2.10 -2.69 -17.16
N LYS A 151 2.16 -2.59 -18.49
CA LYS A 151 1.79 -1.37 -19.24
C LYS A 151 0.28 -1.37 -19.51
N ILE A 152 -0.50 -1.11 -18.47
CA ILE A 152 -1.96 -1.18 -18.51
C ILE A 152 -2.61 0.12 -18.07
N HIS A 153 -3.79 0.39 -18.63
CA HIS A 153 -4.71 1.39 -18.09
C HIS A 153 -5.84 0.67 -17.36
N VAL A 154 -6.03 0.99 -16.09
CA VAL A 154 -7.14 0.47 -15.29
C VAL A 154 -7.98 1.66 -14.86
N LYS A 155 -9.28 1.60 -15.14
CA LYS A 155 -10.21 2.66 -14.74
C LYS A 155 -10.29 2.69 -13.20
N PRO A 156 -9.92 3.80 -12.53
CA PRO A 156 -10.05 3.91 -11.09
C PRO A 156 -11.53 4.08 -10.68
N ALA A 157 -11.84 3.73 -9.43
CA ALA A 157 -13.11 4.08 -8.82
C ALA A 157 -13.16 5.59 -8.51
N PHE A 158 -12.04 6.14 -8.02
CA PHE A 158 -11.82 7.57 -7.80
C PHE A 158 -10.32 7.88 -7.78
N ILE A 159 -9.97 9.16 -7.83
CA ILE A 159 -8.58 9.62 -7.79
C ILE A 159 -8.45 10.58 -6.60
N LEU A 160 -7.39 10.43 -5.82
CA LEU A 160 -7.05 11.35 -4.75
C LEU A 160 -6.14 12.44 -5.31
N ASP A 161 -6.51 13.71 -5.12
CA ASP A 161 -5.62 14.85 -5.34
C ASP A 161 -4.54 14.85 -4.25
N VAL A 162 -3.31 14.61 -4.69
CA VAL A 162 -2.13 14.45 -3.84
C VAL A 162 -1.05 15.47 -4.20
N SER A 163 -1.43 16.55 -4.90
CA SER A 163 -0.50 17.54 -5.44
C SER A 163 0.45 18.12 -4.37
N GLU A 164 -0.09 18.43 -3.19
CA GLU A 164 0.69 18.97 -2.06
C GLU A 164 1.64 17.94 -1.43
N THR A 165 1.31 16.66 -1.48
CA THR A 165 2.03 15.58 -0.78
C THR A 165 2.85 14.70 -1.71
N PHE A 166 2.75 14.90 -3.02
CA PHE A 166 3.52 14.17 -4.02
C PHE A 166 5.03 14.26 -3.81
N PRO A 167 5.64 15.40 -3.42
CA PRO A 167 7.07 15.46 -3.14
C PRO A 167 7.52 14.49 -2.03
N LYS A 168 6.69 14.27 -0.99
CA LYS A 168 7.02 13.33 0.09
C LYS A 168 7.06 11.88 -0.38
N LYS A 169 6.23 11.52 -1.37
CA LYS A 169 6.28 10.20 -2.01
C LYS A 169 7.64 9.98 -2.66
N LEU A 170 8.13 10.95 -3.42
CA LEU A 170 9.42 10.85 -4.09
C LEU A 170 10.56 10.74 -3.07
N GLU A 171 10.52 11.55 -1.99
CA GLU A 171 11.49 11.46 -0.90
C GLU A 171 11.50 10.07 -0.23
N ALA A 172 10.32 9.52 0.05
CA ALA A 172 10.18 8.19 0.66
C ALA A 172 10.68 7.07 -0.27
N VAL A 173 10.40 7.14 -1.57
CA VAL A 173 10.91 6.15 -2.54
C VAL A 173 12.44 6.18 -2.61
N LEU A 174 13.05 7.36 -2.56
CA LEU A 174 14.52 7.51 -2.61
C LEU A 174 15.24 7.04 -1.35
N THR A 175 14.55 6.67 -0.28
CA THR A 175 15.22 6.02 0.85
C THR A 175 15.67 4.60 0.52
N TYR A 176 15.05 3.93 -0.45
CA TYR A 176 15.36 2.58 -0.87
C TYR A 176 16.55 2.52 -1.85
N LYS A 177 17.68 3.08 -1.41
CA LYS A 177 18.92 3.16 -2.21
C LYS A 177 19.37 1.79 -2.70
N SER A 178 19.22 0.76 -1.87
CA SER A 178 19.54 -0.63 -2.24
C SER A 178 18.79 -1.08 -3.50
N GLN A 179 17.52 -0.68 -3.69
CA GLN A 179 16.72 -1.12 -4.84
C GLN A 179 17.03 -0.39 -6.14
N PHE A 180 17.52 0.85 -6.01
CA PHE A 180 17.78 1.73 -7.14
C PHE A 180 19.28 1.99 -7.37
N ALA A 181 20.16 1.22 -6.70
CA ALA A 181 21.62 1.37 -6.79
C ALA A 181 22.22 1.11 -8.19
N ALA A 182 21.50 0.40 -9.07
CA ALA A 182 21.95 0.19 -10.44
C ALA A 182 21.82 1.49 -11.28
N ALA A 183 22.76 1.70 -12.21
CA ALA A 183 22.93 2.96 -12.94
C ALA A 183 21.60 3.54 -13.48
N ASN A 184 21.31 4.77 -13.06
CA ASN A 184 20.17 5.61 -13.44
C ASN A 184 18.78 5.08 -13.04
N ARG A 185 18.66 4.03 -12.21
CA ARG A 185 17.34 3.55 -11.79
C ARG A 185 16.56 4.58 -10.97
N GLU A 186 17.23 5.36 -10.13
CA GLU A 186 16.62 6.43 -9.34
C GLU A 186 15.92 7.46 -10.25
N GLU A 187 16.60 7.97 -11.27
CA GLU A 187 16.03 8.95 -12.19
C GLU A 187 14.86 8.36 -13.00
N ILE A 188 14.99 7.11 -13.45
CA ILE A 188 13.94 6.41 -14.20
C ILE A 188 12.67 6.22 -13.36
N ILE A 189 12.82 5.79 -12.10
CA ILE A 189 11.65 5.55 -11.25
C ILE A 189 10.97 6.86 -10.86
N LEU A 190 11.74 7.91 -10.51
CA LEU A 190 11.17 9.21 -10.18
C LEU A 190 10.36 9.78 -11.34
N LYS A 191 10.96 9.79 -12.53
CA LYS A 191 10.27 10.27 -13.74
C LYS A 191 9.01 9.47 -14.03
N HIS A 192 9.07 8.14 -13.89
CA HIS A 192 7.89 7.30 -14.08
C HIS A 192 6.77 7.64 -13.09
N LEU A 193 7.10 7.80 -11.80
CA LEU A 193 6.12 8.16 -10.78
C LEU A 193 5.50 9.52 -11.06
N GLU A 194 6.31 10.52 -11.41
CA GLU A 194 5.84 11.86 -11.80
C GLU A 194 4.89 11.81 -13.00
N GLU A 195 5.25 11.09 -14.07
CA GLU A 195 4.42 10.96 -15.27
C GLU A 195 3.07 10.28 -14.98
N VAL A 196 3.07 9.22 -14.16
CA VAL A 196 1.85 8.52 -13.76
C VAL A 196 1.00 9.40 -12.85
N GLY A 197 1.61 10.06 -11.86
CA GLY A 197 0.92 10.97 -10.95
C GLY A 197 0.27 12.12 -11.71
N ALA A 198 1.00 12.75 -12.63
CA ALA A 198 0.51 13.85 -13.46
C ALA A 198 -0.62 13.41 -14.40
N TYR A 199 -0.52 12.20 -14.96
CA TYR A 199 -1.58 11.62 -15.78
C TYR A 199 -2.91 11.53 -15.00
N TYR A 200 -2.91 10.94 -13.80
CA TYR A 200 -4.13 10.83 -13.00
C TYR A 200 -4.57 12.17 -12.42
N GLY A 201 -3.65 13.06 -12.05
CA GLY A 201 -3.96 14.43 -11.62
C GLY A 201 -4.76 15.18 -12.68
N ARG A 202 -4.31 15.11 -13.94
CA ARG A 202 -4.99 15.76 -15.07
C ARG A 202 -6.44 15.29 -15.27
N LEU A 203 -6.77 14.04 -14.93
CA LEU A 203 -8.13 13.51 -15.05
C LEU A 203 -9.11 14.18 -14.09
N ILE A 204 -8.62 14.85 -13.04
CA ILE A 204 -9.43 15.55 -12.02
C ILE A 204 -9.02 17.02 -11.86
N GLY A 205 -8.27 17.58 -12.83
CA GLY A 205 -7.85 19.00 -12.80
C GLY A 205 -6.80 19.34 -11.74
N ALA A 206 -6.02 18.37 -11.24
CA ALA A 206 -4.95 18.55 -10.27
C ALA A 206 -3.56 18.34 -10.90
N ASP A 207 -2.49 18.75 -10.21
CA ASP A 207 -1.11 18.55 -10.68
C ASP A 207 -0.72 17.07 -10.58
N TYR A 208 -1.07 16.41 -9.46
CA TYR A 208 -0.81 14.99 -9.26
C TYR A 208 -2.01 14.28 -8.62
N GLY A 209 -2.25 13.04 -9.07
CA GLY A 209 -3.31 12.18 -8.56
C GLY A 209 -2.85 10.74 -8.33
N GLU A 210 -3.41 10.09 -7.32
CA GLU A 210 -3.25 8.64 -7.13
C GLU A 210 -4.59 7.91 -7.32
N PRO A 211 -4.64 6.90 -8.20
CA PRO A 211 -5.86 6.14 -8.48
C PRO A 211 -6.19 5.19 -7.33
N VAL A 212 -7.47 5.14 -6.95
CA VAL A 212 -8.00 4.19 -5.99
C VAL A 212 -9.04 3.29 -6.66
N PHE A 213 -8.98 2.00 -6.33
CA PHE A 213 -9.88 0.97 -6.86
C PHE A 213 -10.80 0.46 -5.76
N CYS A 214 -12.02 0.06 -6.12
CA CYS A 214 -12.99 -0.48 -5.18
C CYS A 214 -13.85 -1.54 -5.88
N ASP A 215 -14.24 -2.61 -5.17
CA ASP A 215 -15.27 -3.56 -5.66
C ASP A 215 -16.67 -3.20 -5.18
N GLU A 216 -16.77 -2.38 -4.13
CA GLU A 216 -18.02 -1.95 -3.53
C GLU A 216 -18.41 -0.55 -4.04
N GLU A 217 -19.71 -0.25 -4.13
CA GLU A 217 -20.20 1.06 -4.54
C GLU A 217 -19.85 2.15 -3.51
N ILE A 218 -19.56 3.36 -4.01
CA ILE A 218 -19.27 4.53 -3.18
C ILE A 218 -20.53 5.38 -3.06
N GLY A 219 -21.07 5.47 -1.85
CA GLY A 219 -22.20 6.35 -1.55
C GLY A 219 -21.74 7.78 -1.28
N LEU A 220 -22.46 8.75 -1.82
CA LEU A 220 -22.31 10.17 -1.52
C LEU A 220 -23.53 10.64 -0.72
N SER A 221 -23.32 11.59 0.20
CA SER A 221 -24.42 12.17 0.97
C SER A 221 -25.00 13.41 0.30
N ASP A 222 -24.20 14.12 -0.50
CA ASP A 222 -24.60 15.26 -1.33
C ASP A 222 -23.84 15.25 -2.66
N ILE A 223 -24.41 15.85 -3.71
CA ILE A 223 -23.76 15.97 -5.02
C ILE A 223 -22.49 16.85 -4.96
N ARG A 224 -22.42 17.76 -3.99
CA ARG A 224 -21.27 18.65 -3.75
C ARG A 224 -20.05 17.94 -3.15
N ASP A 225 -20.21 16.68 -2.74
CA ASP A 225 -19.07 15.84 -2.33
C ASP A 225 -18.18 15.47 -3.54
N LEU A 226 -18.69 15.62 -4.76
CA LEU A 226 -17.90 15.48 -5.98
C LEU A 226 -16.97 16.69 -6.17
N ARG A 227 -15.69 16.44 -6.40
CA ARG A 227 -14.77 17.42 -6.99
C ARG A 227 -14.87 17.35 -8.52
N PHE A 228 -14.92 18.52 -9.15
CA PHE A 228 -14.89 18.72 -10.60
C PHE A 228 -13.59 19.38 -11.02
#